data_AF-A0A3B8LKJ8-F1
#
_entry.id   AF-A0A3B8LKJ8-F1
#
_cell.length_a   1.000
_cell.length_b   1.000
_cell.length_c   1.000
_cell.angle_alpha   90.00
_cell.angle_beta   90.00
_cell.angle_gamma   90.00
#
_symmetry.space_group_name_H-M   'P 1'
#
loop_
_entity.id
_entity.type
_entity.pdbx_description
1 polymer ?
#
loop_
_entity_poly.entity_id
_entity_poly.type
_entity_poly.pdbx_seq_one_letter_code
_entity_poly.pdbx_strand_id
1 'polypeptide(L)'
;MKKVEASAPSNIALVKYWGKRHTKLNLPLTSSFSVSLTNMRSHATITEASGTEDEWDIHGNPSKAQKVLACARAATQDERPLKISIVNDFPSGAGLASSASSMAAFALALNSYLADDAFDLETISHWSRLGSGSSVRSLYPGYVLWDAGTDEEGKDCVAHTAFAASHMPLSLVVCVVDDQPKPIG
;
A
#
# COMPACT_ATOMS: atom_id res chain seq x y z
N MET A 1 23.49 9.13 -8.98
CA MET A 1 22.88 8.09 -8.11
C MET A 1 21.44 7.90 -8.56
N LYS A 2 20.97 6.66 -8.68
CA LYS A 2 19.57 6.36 -9.05
C LYS A 2 18.66 6.89 -7.95
N LYS A 3 17.59 7.60 -8.33
CA LYS A 3 16.52 8.05 -7.45
C LYS A 3 15.19 7.70 -8.13
N VAL A 4 14.33 7.00 -7.41
CA VAL A 4 12.99 6.63 -7.87
C VAL A 4 11.97 7.24 -6.94
N GLU A 5 10.90 7.76 -7.52
CA GLU A 5 9.72 8.24 -6.79
C GLU A 5 8.48 7.57 -7.36
N ALA A 6 7.63 7.03 -6.50
CA ALA A 6 6.31 6.55 -6.87
C ALA A 6 5.26 7.08 -5.89
N SER A 7 4.01 7.12 -6.32
CA SER A 7 2.90 7.53 -5.46
C SER A 7 1.68 6.68 -5.68
N ALA A 8 0.87 6.52 -4.63
CA ALA A 8 -0.39 5.81 -4.68
C ALA A 8 -1.48 6.58 -3.91
N PRO A 9 -2.73 6.60 -4.39
CA PRO A 9 -3.84 7.24 -3.69
C PRO A 9 -4.27 6.44 -2.47
N SER A 10 -4.77 7.13 -1.46
CA SER A 10 -5.55 6.53 -0.37
C SER A 10 -6.86 5.95 -0.92
N ASN A 11 -7.52 5.11 -0.14
CA ASN A 11 -8.84 4.57 -0.48
C ASN A 11 -9.74 4.54 0.74
N ILE A 12 -11.05 4.65 0.53
CA ILE A 12 -12.05 4.50 1.57
C ILE A 12 -12.88 3.24 1.30
N ALA A 13 -12.93 2.32 2.27
CA ALA A 13 -13.73 1.11 2.13
C ALA A 13 -15.22 1.42 2.30
N LEU A 14 -16.02 1.07 1.30
CA LEU A 14 -17.48 1.08 1.32
C LEU A 14 -18.03 -0.25 1.85
N VAL A 15 -17.44 -1.37 1.41
CA VAL A 15 -17.59 -2.69 2.05
C VAL A 15 -16.29 -2.99 2.80
N LYS A 16 -16.41 -3.22 4.11
CA LYS A 16 -15.24 -3.25 5.01
C LYS A 16 -14.48 -4.55 4.87
N TYR A 17 -13.15 -4.41 4.84
CA TYR A 17 -12.23 -5.49 5.17
C TYR A 17 -12.09 -5.56 6.69
N TRP A 18 -12.54 -6.66 7.29
CA TRP A 18 -12.42 -6.89 8.72
C TRP A 18 -12.21 -8.38 9.03
N GLY A 19 -11.02 -8.70 9.56
CA GLY A 19 -10.62 -10.07 9.87
C GLY A 19 -9.81 -10.75 8.76
N LYS A 20 -8.91 -11.64 9.18
CA LYS A 20 -7.94 -12.32 8.31
C LYS A 20 -8.08 -13.82 8.44
N ARG A 21 -8.15 -14.54 7.31
CA ARG A 21 -8.03 -16.00 7.30
C ARG A 21 -6.57 -16.44 7.43
N HIS A 22 -5.64 -15.63 6.92
CA HIS A 22 -4.20 -15.87 7.05
C HIS A 22 -3.46 -14.61 7.47
N THR A 23 -2.90 -14.60 8.69
CA THR A 23 -2.28 -13.39 9.27
C THR A 23 -0.94 -13.03 8.64
N LYS A 24 -0.08 -14.01 8.33
CA LYS A 24 1.24 -13.75 7.70
C LYS A 24 1.11 -13.20 6.27
N LEU A 25 0.25 -13.80 5.45
CA LEU A 25 0.00 -13.40 4.07
C LEU A 25 -1.01 -12.23 3.94
N ASN A 26 -1.60 -11.78 5.06
CA ASN A 26 -2.69 -10.80 5.10
C ASN A 26 -3.89 -11.16 4.19
N LEU A 27 -4.25 -12.44 4.10
CA LEU A 27 -5.43 -12.88 3.35
C LEU A 27 -6.70 -12.56 4.14
N PRO A 28 -7.69 -11.88 3.53
CA PRO A 28 -8.88 -11.43 4.23
C PRO A 28 -9.89 -12.56 4.39
N LEU A 29 -10.77 -12.46 5.41
CA LEU A 29 -11.91 -13.39 5.55
C LEU A 29 -12.99 -13.17 4.49
N THR A 30 -13.17 -11.92 4.06
CA THR A 30 -14.22 -11.52 3.12
C THR A 30 -13.70 -10.52 2.11
N SER A 31 -14.28 -10.52 0.92
CA SER A 31 -14.00 -9.51 -0.10
C SER A 31 -14.40 -8.12 0.41
N SER A 32 -13.76 -7.10 -0.13
CA SER A 32 -14.00 -5.71 0.29
C SER A 32 -13.99 -4.77 -0.92
N PHE A 33 -14.67 -3.64 -0.78
CA PHE A 33 -14.89 -2.71 -1.89
C PHE A 33 -14.60 -1.29 -1.43
N SER A 34 -13.88 -0.52 -2.23
CA SER A 34 -13.48 0.85 -1.88
C SER A 34 -13.56 1.80 -3.06
N VAL A 35 -13.59 3.10 -2.78
CA VAL A 35 -13.31 4.14 -3.77
C VAL A 35 -11.93 4.75 -3.51
N SER A 36 -11.17 4.93 -4.58
CA SER A 36 -9.85 5.56 -4.59
C SER A 36 -9.96 7.08 -4.43
N LEU A 37 -9.12 7.68 -3.59
CA LEU A 37 -9.09 9.11 -3.28
C LEU A 37 -7.87 9.74 -3.96
N THR A 38 -8.01 10.08 -5.25
CA THR A 38 -6.87 10.48 -6.11
C THR A 38 -6.06 11.67 -5.62
N ASN A 39 -6.70 12.57 -4.85
CA ASN A 39 -6.11 13.80 -4.33
C ASN A 39 -5.50 13.65 -2.92
N MET A 40 -5.46 12.43 -2.38
CA MET A 40 -4.84 12.12 -1.09
C MET A 40 -3.84 11.00 -1.32
N ARG A 41 -2.57 11.33 -1.47
CA ARG A 41 -1.54 10.40 -1.92
C ARG A 41 -0.45 10.20 -0.88
N SER A 42 0.10 8.99 -0.92
CA SER A 42 1.39 8.70 -0.31
C SER A 42 2.45 8.71 -1.40
N HIS A 43 3.63 9.20 -1.06
CA HIS A 43 4.80 9.27 -1.91
C HIS A 43 5.91 8.44 -1.28
N ALA A 44 6.52 7.57 -2.07
CA ALA A 44 7.68 6.78 -1.68
C ALA A 44 8.87 7.17 -2.55
N THR A 45 9.99 7.48 -1.91
CA THR A 45 11.24 7.85 -2.56
C THR A 45 12.32 6.87 -2.15
N ILE A 46 13.03 6.32 -3.13
CA ILE A 46 14.12 5.35 -2.90
C ILE A 46 15.40 5.87 -3.55
N THR A 47 16.48 5.88 -2.77
CA THR A 47 17.85 6.05 -3.23
C THR A 47 18.74 4.99 -2.60
N GLU A 48 19.97 4.88 -3.09
CA GLU A 48 21.00 4.10 -2.41
C GLU A 48 21.31 4.71 -1.03
N ALA A 49 21.50 3.87 -0.01
CA ALA A 49 21.92 4.32 1.31
C ALA A 49 23.40 4.69 1.32
N SER A 50 23.80 5.50 2.29
CA SER A 50 25.21 5.86 2.49
C SER A 50 25.98 4.84 3.32
N GLY A 51 25.27 4.08 4.16
CA GLY A 51 25.84 3.09 5.06
C GLY A 51 25.64 1.64 4.60
N THR A 52 25.79 0.71 5.55
CA THR A 52 25.64 -0.74 5.33
C THR A 52 24.23 -1.26 5.64
N GLU A 53 23.34 -0.41 6.12
CA GLU A 53 21.99 -0.75 6.55
C GLU A 53 20.95 0.13 5.85
N ASP A 54 19.70 -0.33 5.83
CA ASP A 54 18.58 0.45 5.30
C ASP A 54 18.29 1.68 6.17
N GLU A 55 18.23 2.86 5.55
CA GLU A 55 17.90 4.13 6.20
C GLU A 55 16.39 4.41 6.00
N TRP A 56 15.63 4.54 7.09
CA TRP A 56 14.18 4.74 7.06
C TRP A 56 13.79 6.16 7.50
N ASP A 57 13.24 6.93 6.57
CA ASP A 57 12.60 8.23 6.81
C ASP A 57 11.08 8.09 6.61
N ILE A 58 10.41 7.52 7.61
CA ILE A 58 8.96 7.29 7.56
C ILE A 58 8.31 7.73 8.87
N HIS A 59 7.05 8.15 8.80
CA HIS A 59 6.31 8.49 10.01
C HIS A 59 5.87 7.21 10.77
N GLY A 60 6.51 6.94 11.90
CA GLY A 60 6.18 5.83 12.79
C GLY A 60 7.02 4.58 12.56
N ASN A 61 6.45 3.40 12.82
CA ASN A 61 7.19 2.14 12.84
C ASN A 61 7.36 1.51 11.42
N PRO A 62 8.58 1.17 10.98
CA PRO A 62 8.87 0.63 9.64
C PRO A 62 8.54 -0.84 9.42
N SER A 63 8.09 -1.58 10.44
CA SER A 63 7.80 -3.02 10.35
C SER A 63 6.89 -3.44 9.19
N LYS A 64 5.96 -2.58 8.77
CA LYS A 64 5.12 -2.84 7.60
C LYS A 64 5.92 -2.72 6.30
N ALA A 65 6.68 -1.64 6.15
CA ALA A 65 7.51 -1.40 4.97
C ALA A 65 8.62 -2.45 4.87
N GLN A 66 9.23 -2.85 5.98
CA GLN A 66 10.24 -3.91 6.02
C GLN A 66 9.73 -5.25 5.44
N LYS A 67 8.45 -5.60 5.66
CA LYS A 67 7.84 -6.79 5.04
C LYS A 67 7.69 -6.65 3.52
N VAL A 68 7.33 -5.47 3.03
CA VAL A 68 7.24 -5.18 1.60
C VAL A 68 8.64 -5.27 0.96
N LEU A 69 9.64 -4.65 1.58
CA LEU A 69 11.03 -4.68 1.12
C LEU A 69 11.58 -6.11 1.08
N ALA A 70 11.41 -6.89 2.16
CA ALA A 70 11.86 -8.28 2.21
C ALA A 70 11.26 -9.14 1.07
N CYS A 71 9.99 -8.91 0.73
CA CYS A 71 9.34 -9.63 -0.37
C CYS A 71 9.88 -9.20 -1.74
N ALA A 72 10.09 -7.90 -1.96
CA ALA A 72 10.69 -7.40 -3.19
C ALA A 72 12.13 -7.90 -3.37
N ARG A 73 12.95 -7.88 -2.30
CA ARG A 73 14.32 -8.41 -2.33
C ARG A 73 14.36 -9.91 -2.63
N ALA A 74 13.44 -10.69 -2.06
CA ALA A 74 13.34 -12.11 -2.39
C ALA A 74 13.01 -12.34 -3.88
N ALA A 75 12.25 -11.44 -4.51
CA ALA A 75 11.93 -11.52 -5.94
C ALA A 75 13.08 -11.02 -6.84
N THR A 76 13.82 -9.98 -6.42
CA THR A 76 14.86 -9.34 -7.23
C THR A 76 16.27 -9.86 -6.97
N GLN A 77 16.48 -10.55 -5.84
CA GLN A 77 17.79 -10.94 -5.30
C GLN A 77 18.72 -9.73 -5.04
N ASP A 78 18.16 -8.54 -4.84
CA ASP A 78 18.90 -7.30 -4.60
C ASP A 78 18.86 -6.90 -3.11
N GLU A 79 19.96 -7.15 -2.40
CA GLU A 79 20.11 -6.87 -0.97
C GLU A 79 20.82 -5.53 -0.69
N ARG A 80 20.95 -4.64 -1.69
CA ARG A 80 21.63 -3.36 -1.48
C ARG A 80 20.95 -2.53 -0.38
N PRO A 81 21.72 -1.87 0.52
CA PRO A 81 21.18 -0.93 1.48
C PRO A 81 20.47 0.25 0.79
N LEU A 82 19.23 0.53 1.20
CA LEU A 82 18.40 1.59 0.61
C LEU A 82 18.10 2.69 1.61
N LYS A 83 18.08 3.92 1.13
CA LYS A 83 17.45 5.04 1.83
C LYS A 83 16.04 5.22 1.32
N ILE A 84 15.08 5.11 2.24
CA ILE A 84 13.65 5.01 1.93
C ILE A 84 12.92 6.13 2.67
N SER A 85 12.24 7.01 1.93
CA SER A 85 11.35 8.01 2.50
C SER A 85 9.91 7.72 2.09
N ILE A 86 8.97 7.73 3.04
CA ILE A 86 7.53 7.53 2.77
C ILE A 86 6.72 8.60 3.50
N VAL A 87 6.09 9.48 2.73
CA VAL A 87 5.34 10.64 3.23
C VAL A 87 3.92 10.66 2.65
N ASN A 88 3.00 11.30 3.37
CA ASN A 88 1.62 11.49 2.92
C ASN A 88 1.38 12.98 2.70
N ASP A 89 0.65 13.35 1.64
CA ASP A 89 0.22 14.73 1.39
C ASP A 89 -1.09 15.11 2.12
N PHE A 90 -1.60 14.19 2.97
CA PHE A 90 -2.82 14.34 3.75
C PHE A 90 -2.57 14.05 5.25
N PRO A 91 -3.37 14.63 6.17
CA PRO A 91 -3.17 14.46 7.61
C PRO A 91 -3.19 12.99 8.05
N SER A 92 -2.11 12.56 8.71
CA SER A 92 -2.08 11.27 9.43
C SER A 92 -3.01 11.33 10.64
N GLY A 93 -3.75 10.25 10.91
CA GLY A 93 -4.63 10.18 12.09
C GLY A 93 -6.10 10.57 11.85
N ALA A 94 -6.43 11.20 10.72
CA ALA A 94 -7.79 11.59 10.33
C ALA A 94 -8.74 10.41 9.97
N GLY A 95 -8.44 9.18 10.41
CA GLY A 95 -9.18 7.98 10.02
C GLY A 95 -9.01 7.57 8.55
N LEU A 96 -8.14 8.26 7.80
CA LEU A 96 -7.79 7.93 6.43
C LEU A 96 -6.75 6.82 6.41
N ALA A 97 -6.89 5.87 5.48
CA ALA A 97 -6.07 4.66 5.40
C ALA A 97 -4.64 4.95 4.90
N SER A 98 -3.88 5.79 5.59
CA SER A 98 -2.50 6.17 5.23
C SER A 98 -1.60 4.97 5.01
N SER A 99 -1.73 3.94 5.86
CA SER A 99 -0.96 2.71 5.71
C SER A 99 -1.26 1.94 4.41
N ALA A 100 -2.43 2.11 3.79
CA ALA A 100 -2.76 1.43 2.54
C ALA A 100 -2.02 2.07 1.35
N SER A 101 -2.15 3.38 1.19
CA SER A 101 -1.47 4.13 0.13
C SER A 101 0.04 4.11 0.29
N SER A 102 0.57 4.20 1.52
CA SER A 102 2.01 4.14 1.76
C SER A 102 2.64 2.84 1.26
N MET A 103 2.02 1.69 1.55
CA MET A 103 2.58 0.39 1.12
C MET A 103 2.40 0.16 -0.37
N ALA A 104 1.33 0.67 -0.97
CA ALA A 104 1.15 0.62 -2.42
C ALA A 104 2.20 1.48 -3.15
N ALA A 105 2.40 2.74 -2.71
CA ALA A 105 3.42 3.63 -3.26
C ALA A 105 4.83 3.03 -3.12
N PHE A 106 5.13 2.44 -1.97
CA PHE A 106 6.42 1.82 -1.73
C PHE A 106 6.67 0.57 -2.58
N ALA A 107 5.67 -0.31 -2.72
CA ALA A 107 5.81 -1.49 -3.59
C ALA A 107 6.03 -1.10 -5.06
N LEU A 108 5.34 -0.06 -5.54
CA LEU A 108 5.57 0.51 -6.88
C LEU A 108 7.01 1.05 -7.02
N ALA A 109 7.47 1.86 -6.06
CA ALA A 109 8.84 2.40 -6.09
C ALA A 109 9.91 1.29 -6.05
N LEU A 110 9.68 0.21 -5.31
CA LEU A 110 10.59 -0.94 -5.26
C LEU A 110 10.69 -1.65 -6.60
N ASN A 111 9.58 -1.84 -7.31
CA ASN A 111 9.59 -2.44 -8.65
C ASN A 111 10.45 -1.60 -9.61
N SER A 112 10.24 -0.29 -9.65
CA SER A 112 11.02 0.59 -10.53
C SER A 112 12.49 0.69 -10.09
N TYR A 113 12.77 0.68 -8.79
CA TYR A 113 14.14 0.82 -8.29
C TYR A 113 14.97 -0.47 -8.41
N LEU A 114 14.41 -1.62 -8.03
CA LEU A 114 15.14 -2.89 -7.95
C LEU A 114 15.01 -3.74 -9.22
N ALA A 115 13.97 -3.52 -10.04
CA ALA A 115 13.64 -4.38 -11.16
C ALA A 115 13.38 -3.64 -12.48
N ASP A 116 13.59 -2.32 -12.53
CA ASP A 116 13.32 -1.48 -13.71
C ASP A 116 11.93 -1.75 -14.31
N ASP A 117 10.93 -1.84 -13.43
CA ASP A 117 9.52 -2.10 -13.75
C ASP A 117 9.22 -3.48 -14.38
N ALA A 118 10.08 -4.48 -14.13
CA ALA A 118 9.91 -5.82 -14.69
C ALA A 118 8.73 -6.64 -14.12
N PHE A 119 8.25 -6.32 -12.91
CA PHE A 119 7.13 -7.05 -12.29
C PHE A 119 5.78 -6.39 -12.59
N ASP A 120 4.75 -7.23 -12.68
CA ASP A 120 3.37 -6.82 -12.92
C ASP A 120 2.65 -6.33 -11.65
N LEU A 121 1.47 -5.73 -11.84
CA LEU A 121 0.66 -5.22 -10.73
C LEU A 121 0.19 -6.31 -9.76
N GLU A 122 0.04 -7.56 -10.21
CA GLU A 122 -0.34 -8.67 -9.33
C GLU A 122 0.79 -8.98 -8.34
N THR A 123 2.03 -9.05 -8.82
CA THR A 123 3.21 -9.22 -7.98
C THR A 123 3.39 -8.05 -7.01
N ILE A 124 3.25 -6.82 -7.51
CA ILE A 124 3.34 -5.59 -6.69
C ILE A 124 2.23 -5.56 -5.63
N SER A 125 1.02 -5.99 -5.98
CA SER A 125 -0.12 -6.16 -5.06
C SER A 125 0.19 -7.15 -3.96
N HIS A 126 0.84 -8.27 -4.27
CA HIS A 126 1.28 -9.22 -3.26
C HIS A 126 2.28 -8.56 -2.28
N TRP A 127 3.30 -7.86 -2.79
CA TRP A 127 4.28 -7.18 -1.93
C TRP A 127 3.60 -6.19 -0.98
N SER A 128 2.73 -5.33 -1.53
CA SER A 128 2.04 -4.31 -0.74
C SER A 128 1.11 -4.92 0.31
N ARG A 129 0.40 -6.02 -0.03
CA ARG A 129 -0.52 -6.75 0.86
C ARG A 129 0.17 -7.20 2.15
N LEU A 130 1.42 -7.66 2.09
CA LEU A 130 2.18 -8.11 3.26
C LEU A 130 2.46 -6.99 4.27
N GLY A 131 2.67 -5.77 3.78
CA GLY A 131 2.79 -4.57 4.63
C GLY A 131 1.44 -4.13 5.19
N SER A 132 0.40 -4.12 4.35
CA SER A 132 -0.96 -3.71 4.73
C SER A 132 -1.99 -4.32 3.78
N GLY A 133 -2.90 -5.16 4.28
CA GLY A 133 -3.86 -5.88 3.43
C GLY A 133 -4.65 -4.97 2.48
N SER A 134 -5.21 -3.87 3.00
CA SER A 134 -6.00 -2.92 2.20
C SER A 134 -5.19 -2.10 1.16
N SER A 135 -3.86 -2.21 1.14
CA SER A 135 -3.01 -1.50 0.17
C SER A 135 -3.24 -1.94 -1.27
N VAL A 136 -3.64 -3.20 -1.48
CA VAL A 136 -3.90 -3.74 -2.82
C VAL A 136 -4.94 -2.91 -3.58
N ARG A 137 -5.91 -2.34 -2.87
CA ARG A 137 -6.94 -1.48 -3.48
C ARG A 137 -6.43 -0.10 -3.87
N SER A 138 -5.30 0.35 -3.30
CA SER A 138 -4.66 1.62 -3.64
C SER A 138 -3.80 1.55 -4.92
N LEU A 139 -3.61 0.36 -5.49
CA LEU A 139 -2.92 0.20 -6.78
C LEU A 139 -3.82 0.48 -7.99
N TYR A 140 -5.13 0.56 -7.76
CA TYR A 140 -6.13 0.69 -8.81
C TYR A 140 -6.95 1.99 -8.64
N PRO A 141 -7.31 2.66 -9.74
CA PRO A 141 -8.16 3.85 -9.71
C PRO A 141 -9.65 3.48 -9.64
N GLY A 142 -10.47 4.48 -9.34
CA GLY A 142 -11.94 4.36 -9.38
C GLY A 142 -12.49 3.55 -8.21
N TYR A 143 -13.41 2.65 -8.52
CA TYR A 143 -14.04 1.74 -7.58
C TYR A 143 -13.36 0.38 -7.66
N VAL A 144 -12.81 -0.06 -6.53
CA VAL A 144 -11.90 -1.19 -6.49
C VAL A 144 -12.48 -2.29 -5.62
N LEU A 145 -12.66 -3.46 -6.21
CA LEU A 145 -12.98 -4.70 -5.51
C LEU A 145 -11.67 -5.40 -5.15
N TRP A 146 -11.57 -5.87 -3.92
CA TRP A 146 -10.55 -6.81 -3.47
C TRP A 146 -11.23 -8.12 -3.13
N ASP A 147 -10.99 -9.12 -3.98
CA ASP A 147 -11.47 -10.48 -3.81
C ASP A 147 -10.64 -11.19 -2.74
N ALA A 148 -11.33 -11.82 -1.79
CA ALA A 148 -10.64 -12.53 -0.70
C ALA A 148 -9.87 -13.76 -1.17
N GLY A 149 -10.31 -14.33 -2.30
CA GLY A 149 -9.86 -15.61 -2.76
C GLY A 149 -10.19 -16.74 -1.77
N THR A 150 -9.87 -17.95 -2.20
CA THR A 150 -10.04 -19.19 -1.46
C THR A 150 -8.74 -20.00 -1.41
N ASP A 151 -7.77 -19.70 -2.28
CA ASP A 151 -6.47 -20.36 -2.30
C ASP A 151 -5.67 -20.04 -1.04
N GLU A 152 -5.06 -21.05 -0.42
CA GLU A 152 -4.32 -20.90 0.85
C GLU A 152 -3.02 -20.10 0.71
N GLU A 153 -2.45 -20.07 -0.49
CA GLU A 153 -1.27 -19.27 -0.84
C GLU A 153 -1.66 -17.85 -1.32
N GLY A 154 -2.95 -17.60 -1.51
CA GLY A 154 -3.50 -16.30 -1.87
C GLY A 154 -3.32 -15.93 -3.34
N LYS A 155 -3.20 -16.92 -4.24
CA LYS A 155 -3.08 -16.72 -5.69
C LYS A 155 -4.33 -16.08 -6.31
N ASP A 156 -5.50 -16.34 -5.74
CA ASP A 156 -6.78 -15.77 -6.17
C ASP A 156 -7.24 -14.58 -5.30
N CYS A 157 -6.36 -14.07 -4.42
CA CYS A 157 -6.63 -12.92 -3.56
C CYS A 157 -6.16 -11.63 -4.25
N VAL A 158 -6.96 -11.19 -5.23
CA VAL A 158 -6.61 -10.12 -6.17
C VAL A 158 -7.50 -8.89 -6.02
N ALA A 159 -6.99 -7.73 -6.41
CA ALA A 159 -7.77 -6.49 -6.48
C ALA A 159 -7.83 -5.99 -7.92
N HIS A 160 -8.93 -5.36 -8.29
CA HIS A 160 -9.13 -4.81 -9.63
C HIS A 160 -10.14 -3.65 -9.61
N THR A 161 -10.03 -2.75 -10.60
CA THR A 161 -11.04 -1.72 -10.83
C THR A 161 -12.33 -2.38 -11.32
N ALA A 162 -13.34 -2.42 -10.45
CA ALA A 162 -14.69 -2.88 -10.81
C ALA A 162 -15.44 -1.83 -11.64
N PHE A 163 -15.25 -0.54 -11.32
CA PHE A 163 -15.82 0.56 -12.09
C PHE A 163 -14.84 1.74 -12.18
N ALA A 164 -14.79 2.38 -13.34
CA ALA A 164 -14.05 3.63 -13.50
C ALA A 164 -14.62 4.73 -12.60
N ALA A 165 -13.82 5.74 -12.24
CA ALA A 165 -14.28 6.88 -11.44
C ALA A 165 -15.45 7.63 -12.09
N SER A 166 -15.53 7.64 -13.42
CA SER A 166 -16.61 8.26 -14.20
C SER A 166 -17.94 7.51 -14.13
N HIS A 167 -17.95 6.26 -13.67
CA HIS A 167 -19.18 5.48 -13.52
C HIS A 167 -20.16 6.14 -12.55
N MET A 168 -19.62 6.74 -11.48
CA MET A 168 -20.37 7.55 -10.53
C MET A 168 -19.42 8.62 -9.99
N PRO A 169 -19.45 9.86 -10.48
CA PRO A 169 -18.57 10.93 -10.03
C PRO A 169 -18.97 11.36 -8.61
N LEU A 170 -18.33 10.77 -7.61
CA LEU A 170 -18.57 11.06 -6.20
C LEU A 170 -17.61 12.13 -5.67
N SER A 171 -18.14 13.01 -4.83
CA SER A 171 -17.35 13.89 -3.97
C SER A 171 -17.41 13.36 -2.54
N LEU A 172 -16.25 13.28 -1.87
CA LEU A 172 -16.15 12.80 -0.50
C LEU A 172 -15.64 13.91 0.42
N VAL A 173 -16.36 14.16 1.51
CA VAL A 173 -15.98 15.11 2.56
C VAL A 173 -15.52 14.33 3.77
N VAL A 174 -14.29 14.58 4.23
CA VAL A 174 -13.73 13.98 5.44
C VAL A 174 -13.89 14.97 6.59
N CYS A 175 -14.81 14.68 7.50
CA CYS A 175 -14.97 15.47 8.72
C CYS A 175 -13.99 14.93 9.79
N VAL A 176 -12.92 15.67 10.05
CA VAL A 176 -12.01 15.37 11.17
C VAL A 176 -12.72 15.78 12.46
N VAL A 177 -13.03 14.81 13.31
CA VAL A 177 -13.78 15.03 14.56
C VAL A 177 -12.84 15.30 15.74
N ASP A 178 -11.71 14.62 15.77
CA ASP A 178 -10.64 14.78 16.76
C ASP A 178 -9.32 14.37 16.09
N ASP A 179 -8.29 15.19 16.22
CA ASP A 179 -6.96 14.96 15.65
C ASP A 179 -5.98 14.31 16.63
N GLN A 180 -6.42 14.07 17.88
CA GLN A 180 -5.61 13.41 18.89
C GLN A 180 -5.50 11.89 18.64
N PRO A 181 -4.38 11.27 19.04
CA PRO A 181 -4.23 9.82 18.98
C PRO A 181 -5.32 9.12 19.79
N LYS A 182 -5.94 8.08 19.22
CA LYS A 182 -6.92 7.25 19.93
C LYS A 182 -6.28 6.62 21.19
N PRO A 183 -6.94 6.64 22.35
CA PRO A 183 -6.54 5.82 23.48
C PRO A 183 -6.57 4.34 23.06
N ILE A 184 -5.50 3.62 23.35
CA ILE A 184 -5.51 2.16 23.23
C ILE A 184 -6.15 1.64 24.51
N GLY A 185 -7.34 1.05 24.39
CA GLY A 185 -8.02 0.32 25.46
C GLY A 185 -7.58 -1.14 25.53
#